data_AF-C0CZ29-F1
#
_entry.id   AF-C0CZ29-F1
#
_cell.length_a   1.000
_cell.length_b   1.000
_cell.length_c   1.000
_cell.angle_alpha   90.00
_cell.angle_beta   90.00
_cell.angle_gamma   90.00
#
_symmetry.space_group_name_H-M   'P 1'
#
loop_
_entity.id
_entity.type
_entity.pdbx_description
1 polymer ?
#
loop_
_entity_poly.entity_id
_entity_poly.type
_entity_poly.pdbx_seq_one_letter_code
_entity_poly.pdbx_strand_id
1 'polypeptide(L)'
;MWRLFSLDYIRRNRAACISIAVTALIASFLISAISGIFYNMWEDENRLIAAEEGDWQGRLRGDLNGEALAVAESFDNVSRAELAADQESGEMVLSLWFENPRSVYRDTEQLARLIGGNGEDGWVSTQYHHKLLNQYLIFSPEEKENPPQLLFLYLGFLTVVCLSLAMMIHSAFAVTMESRLQQLGIMKSVGAAPAQIKTVLLQEAMALCLFPILAGIPLGAGSCYWFMRMAGSLA
;
A
#
# COMPACT_ATOMS: atom_id res chain seq x y z
N MET A 1 30.47 -0.77 32.43
CA MET A 1 30.63 0.69 32.59
C MET A 1 29.61 1.48 31.76
N TRP A 2 29.47 1.20 30.45
CA TRP A 2 28.61 1.99 29.55
C TRP A 2 27.08 1.83 29.73
N ARG A 3 26.59 0.64 30.12
CA ARG A 3 25.17 0.44 30.51
C ARG A 3 24.75 1.27 31.74
N LEU A 4 25.68 1.52 32.66
CA LEU A 4 25.43 2.37 33.84
C LEU A 4 25.27 3.84 33.42
N PHE A 5 26.08 4.32 32.47
CA PHE A 5 25.96 5.67 31.92
C PHE A 5 24.62 5.90 31.19
N SER A 6 24.17 4.96 30.36
CA SER A 6 22.87 5.07 29.69
C SER A 6 21.70 5.00 30.67
N LEU A 7 21.77 4.11 31.67
CA LEU A 7 20.74 3.97 32.71
C LEU A 7 20.64 5.22 33.60
N ASP A 8 21.77 5.78 34.01
CA ASP A 8 21.80 7.00 34.82
C ASP A 8 21.29 8.21 34.04
N TYR A 9 21.58 8.30 32.73
CA TYR A 9 21.01 9.33 31.87
C TYR A 9 19.48 9.22 31.77
N ILE A 10 18.95 8.04 31.42
CA ILE A 10 17.50 7.81 31.29
C ILE A 10 16.79 8.20 32.60
N ARG A 11 17.43 7.93 33.73
CA ARG A 11 16.87 8.23 35.05
C ARG A 11 16.91 9.72 35.40
N ARG A 12 17.90 10.47 34.92
CA ARG A 12 18.15 11.89 35.25
C ARG A 12 17.53 12.88 34.27
N ASN A 13 17.37 12.52 33.00
CA ASN A 13 16.74 13.36 31.96
C ASN A 13 15.46 12.72 31.39
N ARG A 14 14.51 12.44 32.28
CA ARG A 14 13.26 11.77 31.95
C ARG A 14 12.42 12.54 30.92
N ALA A 15 12.42 13.88 30.98
CA ALA A 15 11.63 14.70 30.07
C ALA A 15 12.03 14.51 28.60
N ALA A 16 13.33 14.49 28.28
CA ALA A 16 13.81 14.27 26.92
C ALA A 16 13.53 12.84 26.42
N CYS A 17 13.71 11.84 27.30
CA CYS A 17 13.40 10.45 26.96
C CYS A 17 11.90 10.23 26.74
N ILE A 18 11.05 10.86 27.55
CA ILE A 18 9.58 10.84 27.39
C ILE A 18 9.20 11.52 26.09
N SER A 19 9.83 12.64 25.72
CA SER A 19 9.54 13.31 24.44
C SER A 19 9.77 12.38 23.25
N ILE A 20 10.94 11.70 23.16
CA ILE A 20 11.20 10.72 22.08
C ILE A 20 10.18 9.58 22.12
N ALA A 21 9.90 9.03 23.31
CA ALA A 21 8.98 7.92 23.46
C ALA A 21 7.55 8.29 23.02
N VAL A 22 7.06 9.48 23.40
CA VAL A 22 5.75 10.00 23.00
C VAL A 22 5.70 10.25 21.50
N THR A 23 6.75 10.84 20.91
CA THR A 23 6.81 11.03 19.46
C THR A 23 6.81 9.70 18.71
N ALA A 24 7.55 8.69 19.17
CA ALA A 24 7.55 7.37 18.56
C ALA A 24 6.19 6.67 18.70
N LEU A 25 5.50 6.84 19.84
CA LEU A 25 4.15 6.34 20.08
C LEU A 25 3.15 6.97 19.10
N ILE A 26 3.16 8.30 18.99
CA ILE A 26 2.26 9.05 18.10
C ILE A 26 2.52 8.67 16.65
N ALA A 27 3.79 8.60 16.22
CA ALA A 27 4.13 8.25 14.84
C ALA A 27 3.69 6.83 14.48
N SER A 28 3.99 5.83 15.33
CA SER A 28 3.57 4.44 15.08
C SER A 28 2.05 4.27 15.12
N PHE A 29 1.36 4.96 16.04
CA PHE A 29 -0.10 5.00 16.10
C PHE A 29 -0.71 5.57 14.81
N LEU A 30 -0.26 6.77 14.39
CA LEU A 30 -0.80 7.44 13.22
C LEU A 30 -0.52 6.67 11.92
N ILE A 31 0.69 6.13 11.74
CA ILE A 31 1.02 5.28 10.59
C ILE A 31 0.09 4.07 10.56
N SER A 32 -0.03 3.35 11.67
CA SER A 32 -0.87 2.15 11.72
C SER A 32 -2.35 2.46 11.50
N ALA A 33 -2.87 3.56 12.05
CA ALA A 33 -4.27 3.95 11.88
C ALA A 33 -4.57 4.38 10.44
N ILE A 34 -3.73 5.24 9.86
CA ILE A 34 -3.91 5.76 8.50
C ILE A 34 -3.76 4.65 7.46
N SER A 35 -2.72 3.81 7.57
CA SER A 35 -2.57 2.65 6.69
C SER A 35 -3.72 1.66 6.84
N GLY A 36 -4.25 1.48 8.05
CA GLY A 36 -5.42 0.62 8.28
C GLY A 36 -6.68 1.14 7.62
N ILE A 37 -7.02 2.43 7.82
CA ILE A 37 -8.21 3.06 7.21
C ILE A 37 -8.16 2.91 5.70
N PHE A 38 -7.01 3.24 5.14
CA PHE A 38 -6.84 3.23 3.71
C PHE A 38 -6.81 1.83 3.10
N TYR A 39 -6.18 0.86 3.76
CA TYR A 39 -6.21 -0.54 3.32
C TYR A 39 -7.65 -1.05 3.23
N ASN A 40 -8.45 -0.80 4.26
CA ASN A 40 -9.84 -1.25 4.27
C ASN A 40 -10.67 -0.49 3.24
N MET A 41 -10.47 0.82 3.06
CA MET A 41 -11.16 1.59 2.03
C MET A 41 -10.88 1.03 0.62
N TRP A 42 -9.61 0.74 0.32
CA TRP A 42 -9.21 0.13 -0.96
C TRP A 42 -9.77 -1.29 -1.13
N GLU A 43 -9.71 -2.11 -0.09
CA GLU A 43 -10.29 -3.47 -0.07
C GLU A 43 -11.81 -3.45 -0.26
N ASP A 44 -12.51 -2.53 0.41
CA ASP A 44 -13.96 -2.36 0.30
C ASP A 44 -14.36 -1.87 -1.10
N GLU A 45 -13.63 -0.92 -1.68
CA GLU A 45 -13.86 -0.49 -3.07
C GLU A 45 -13.63 -1.65 -4.05
N ASN A 46 -12.56 -2.43 -3.89
CA ASN A 46 -12.31 -3.62 -4.73
C ASN A 46 -13.43 -4.66 -4.58
N ARG A 47 -13.90 -4.93 -3.36
CA ARG A 47 -15.01 -5.85 -3.10
C ARG A 47 -16.31 -5.37 -3.71
N LEU A 48 -16.60 -4.08 -3.61
CA LEU A 48 -17.80 -3.48 -4.19
C LEU A 48 -17.79 -3.60 -5.71
N ILE A 49 -16.67 -3.25 -6.35
CA ILE A 49 -16.49 -3.37 -7.80
C ILE A 49 -16.62 -4.82 -8.26
N ALA A 50 -15.97 -5.75 -7.56
CA ALA A 50 -16.06 -7.18 -7.87
C ALA A 50 -17.49 -7.74 -7.68
N ALA A 51 -18.28 -7.16 -6.77
CA ALA A 51 -19.68 -7.55 -6.55
C ALA A 51 -20.64 -6.96 -7.59
N GLU A 52 -20.42 -5.72 -8.04
CA GLU A 52 -21.26 -5.02 -9.03
C GLU A 52 -20.98 -5.46 -10.47
N GLU A 53 -19.70 -5.51 -10.86
CA GLU A 53 -19.29 -5.71 -12.26
C GLU A 53 -18.63 -7.08 -12.50
N GLY A 54 -18.20 -7.77 -11.44
CA GLY A 54 -17.46 -9.03 -11.49
C GLY A 54 -15.94 -8.85 -11.46
N ASP A 55 -15.22 -9.86 -10.96
CA ASP A 55 -13.76 -9.81 -10.74
C ASP A 55 -12.90 -10.07 -12.00
N TRP A 56 -13.48 -9.94 -13.20
CA TRP A 56 -12.75 -10.13 -14.46
C TRP A 56 -11.96 -8.87 -14.81
N GLN A 57 -10.82 -9.05 -15.48
CA GLN A 57 -9.88 -7.96 -15.79
C GLN A 57 -10.00 -7.51 -17.24
N GLY A 58 -10.17 -8.47 -18.15
CA GLY A 58 -10.38 -8.24 -19.57
C GLY A 58 -11.56 -9.04 -20.08
N ARG A 59 -12.28 -8.50 -21.06
CA ARG A 59 -13.48 -9.11 -21.60
C ARG A 59 -13.48 -8.98 -23.13
N LEU A 60 -13.72 -10.07 -23.83
CA LEU A 60 -13.89 -10.07 -25.29
C LEU A 60 -15.37 -10.26 -25.62
N ARG A 61 -15.89 -9.48 -26.57
CA ARG A 61 -17.28 -9.54 -27.03
C ARG A 61 -17.30 -9.71 -28.55
N GLY A 62 -18.04 -10.70 -29.04
CA GLY A 62 -18.11 -11.02 -30.47
C GLY A 62 -18.69 -12.40 -30.74
N ASP A 63 -18.44 -12.93 -31.95
CA ASP A 63 -18.76 -14.31 -32.31
C ASP A 63 -17.77 -15.28 -31.63
N LEU A 64 -18.10 -15.67 -30.40
CA LEU A 64 -17.22 -16.44 -29.53
C LEU A 64 -17.71 -17.89 -29.40
N ASN A 65 -16.94 -18.80 -29.97
CA ASN A 65 -17.18 -20.24 -29.93
C ASN A 65 -16.30 -20.94 -28.88
N GLY A 66 -16.54 -22.23 -28.64
CA GLY A 66 -15.73 -23.06 -27.73
C GLY A 66 -14.23 -23.13 -28.09
N GLU A 67 -13.88 -22.90 -29.36
CA GLU A 67 -12.48 -22.78 -29.79
C GLU A 67 -11.79 -21.53 -29.21
N ALA A 68 -12.51 -20.41 -29.08
CA ALA A 68 -11.99 -19.18 -28.49
C ALA A 68 -11.65 -19.37 -27.00
N LEU A 69 -12.44 -20.18 -26.29
CA LEU A 69 -12.18 -20.56 -24.90
C LEU A 69 -10.90 -21.39 -24.79
N ALA A 70 -10.74 -22.41 -25.65
CA ALA A 70 -9.54 -23.25 -25.64
C ALA A 70 -8.26 -22.46 -25.94
N VAL A 71 -8.32 -21.49 -26.85
CA VAL A 71 -7.20 -20.59 -27.16
C VAL A 71 -6.86 -19.72 -25.95
N ALA A 72 -7.87 -19.16 -25.28
CA ALA A 72 -7.64 -18.33 -24.08
C ALA A 72 -7.07 -19.12 -22.91
N GLU A 73 -7.56 -20.34 -22.64
CA GLU A 73 -7.01 -21.21 -21.58
C GLU A 73 -5.58 -21.67 -21.86
N SER A 74 -5.18 -21.77 -23.13
CA SER A 74 -3.82 -22.15 -23.52
C SER A 74 -2.81 -20.99 -23.44
N PHE A 75 -3.27 -19.77 -23.13
CA PHE A 75 -2.43 -18.58 -23.14
C PHE A 75 -1.67 -18.44 -21.82
N ASP A 76 -0.34 -18.27 -21.90
CA ASP A 76 0.57 -18.32 -20.74
C ASP A 76 0.22 -17.38 -19.58
N ASN A 77 -0.41 -16.22 -19.84
CA ASN A 77 -0.76 -15.24 -18.80
C ASN A 77 -2.23 -15.29 -18.35
N VAL A 78 -3.06 -16.19 -18.91
CA VAL A 78 -4.46 -16.35 -18.52
C VAL A 78 -4.57 -17.39 -17.43
N SER A 79 -5.03 -17.00 -16.24
CA SER A 79 -5.23 -17.91 -15.12
C SER A 79 -6.58 -18.63 -15.21
N ARG A 80 -7.59 -17.95 -15.76
CA ARG A 80 -8.94 -18.48 -15.98
C ARG A 80 -9.58 -17.74 -17.15
N ALA A 81 -10.36 -18.47 -17.93
CA ALA A 81 -11.25 -17.91 -18.94
C ALA A 81 -12.65 -18.51 -18.74
N GLU A 82 -13.70 -17.69 -18.84
CA GLU A 82 -15.09 -18.14 -18.76
C GLU A 82 -15.89 -17.56 -19.92
N LEU A 83 -16.55 -18.44 -20.66
CA LEU A 83 -17.48 -18.06 -21.73
C LEU A 83 -18.89 -18.01 -21.15
N ALA A 84 -19.49 -16.82 -21.09
CA ALA A 84 -20.83 -16.63 -20.57
C ALA A 84 -21.61 -15.66 -21.46
N ALA A 85 -22.94 -15.83 -21.52
CA ALA A 85 -23.80 -14.82 -22.11
C ALA A 85 -23.89 -13.62 -21.15
N ASP A 86 -23.62 -12.42 -21.66
CA ASP A 86 -23.72 -11.21 -20.87
C ASP A 86 -25.17 -10.96 -20.45
N GLN A 87 -25.39 -10.68 -19.15
CA GLN A 87 -26.75 -10.58 -18.61
C GLN A 87 -27.49 -9.33 -19.12
N GLU A 88 -26.77 -8.28 -19.51
CA GLU A 88 -27.36 -7.04 -20.03
C GLU A 88 -27.58 -7.06 -21.54
N SER A 89 -26.63 -7.62 -22.30
CA SER A 89 -26.66 -7.61 -23.76
C SER A 89 -27.20 -8.90 -24.40
N GLY A 90 -27.16 -10.03 -23.70
CA GLY A 90 -27.48 -11.35 -24.27
C GLY A 90 -26.46 -11.88 -25.28
N GLU A 91 -25.35 -11.17 -25.52
CA GLU A 91 -24.27 -11.62 -26.40
C GLU A 91 -23.28 -12.51 -25.66
N MET A 92 -22.63 -13.41 -26.40
CA MET A 92 -21.56 -14.24 -25.84
C MET A 92 -20.35 -13.37 -25.53
N VAL A 93 -19.83 -13.55 -24.32
CA VAL A 93 -18.73 -12.79 -23.78
C VAL A 93 -17.73 -13.73 -23.14
N LEU A 94 -16.45 -13.53 -23.46
CA LEU A 94 -15.33 -14.26 -22.88
C LEU A 94 -14.67 -13.38 -21.83
N SER A 95 -14.89 -13.72 -20.56
CA SER A 95 -14.26 -13.06 -19.41
C SER A 95 -12.90 -13.70 -19.14
N LEU A 96 -11.87 -12.88 -18.96
CA LEU A 96 -10.48 -13.28 -18.80
C LEU A 96 -9.93 -12.78 -17.46
N TRP A 97 -9.27 -13.69 -16.75
CA TRP A 97 -8.48 -13.42 -15.55
C TRP A 97 -7.01 -13.66 -15.88
N PHE A 98 -6.14 -12.72 -15.53
CA PHE A 98 -4.71 -12.81 -15.80
C PHE A 98 -3.91 -13.04 -14.52
N GLU A 99 -2.82 -13.80 -14.62
CA GLU A 99 -1.86 -13.96 -13.52
C GLU A 99 -1.07 -12.67 -13.29
N ASN A 100 -0.68 -11.99 -14.38
CA ASN A 100 -0.01 -10.71 -14.33
C ASN A 100 -0.95 -9.60 -14.83
N PRO A 101 -1.54 -8.80 -13.91
CA PRO A 101 -2.46 -7.73 -14.28
C PRO A 101 -1.82 -6.65 -15.16
N ARG A 102 -0.49 -6.47 -15.10
CA ARG A 102 0.20 -5.37 -15.81
C ARG A 102 0.20 -5.52 -17.33
N SER A 103 0.09 -6.75 -17.83
CA SER A 103 0.06 -7.02 -19.27
C SER A 103 -1.35 -7.22 -19.81
N VAL A 104 -2.40 -7.03 -18.97
CA VAL A 104 -3.81 -7.22 -19.36
C VAL A 104 -4.12 -6.55 -20.69
N TYR A 105 -3.85 -5.25 -20.86
CA TYR A 105 -4.12 -4.53 -22.12
C TYR A 105 -3.41 -5.13 -23.35
N ARG A 106 -2.18 -5.62 -23.19
CA ARG A 106 -1.43 -6.22 -24.31
C ARG A 106 -1.98 -7.60 -24.64
N ASP A 107 -2.27 -8.38 -23.62
CA ASP A 107 -2.58 -9.80 -23.75
C ASP A 107 -4.03 -10.00 -24.21
N THR A 108 -4.97 -9.17 -23.74
CA THR A 108 -6.34 -9.11 -24.28
C THR A 108 -6.35 -8.68 -25.74
N GLU A 109 -5.55 -7.70 -26.15
CA GLU A 109 -5.45 -7.29 -27.56
C GLU A 109 -4.87 -8.40 -28.43
N GLN A 110 -3.85 -9.11 -27.93
CA GLN A 110 -3.27 -10.27 -28.62
C GLN A 110 -4.29 -11.39 -28.76
N LEU A 111 -5.02 -11.72 -27.68
CA LEU A 111 -6.10 -12.70 -27.70
C LEU A 111 -7.22 -12.29 -28.65
N ALA A 112 -7.61 -11.01 -28.66
CA ALA A 112 -8.61 -10.49 -29.59
C ALA A 112 -8.17 -10.66 -31.05
N ARG A 113 -6.88 -10.44 -31.36
CA ARG A 113 -6.33 -10.66 -32.71
C ARG A 113 -6.26 -12.14 -33.08
N LEU A 114 -5.89 -13.02 -32.14
CA LEU A 114 -5.81 -14.46 -32.37
C LEU A 114 -7.20 -15.08 -32.59
N ILE A 115 -8.19 -14.64 -31.81
CA ILE A 115 -9.57 -15.14 -31.88
C ILE A 115 -10.33 -14.50 -33.04
N GLY A 116 -10.25 -13.18 -33.18
CA GLY A 116 -10.93 -12.43 -34.26
C GLY A 116 -10.28 -12.58 -35.64
N GLY A 117 -9.01 -12.99 -35.71
CA GLY A 117 -8.31 -13.25 -36.97
C GLY A 117 -8.66 -14.58 -37.65
N ASN A 118 -9.45 -15.43 -37.00
CA ASN A 118 -9.80 -16.76 -37.50
C ASN A 118 -11.21 -16.86 -38.11
N GLY A 119 -12.01 -15.79 -38.06
CA GLY A 119 -13.36 -15.73 -38.65
C GLY A 119 -13.48 -14.61 -39.68
N GLU A 120 -13.86 -14.95 -40.92
CA GLU A 120 -13.93 -14.02 -42.06
C GLU A 120 -14.96 -12.87 -41.89
N ASP A 121 -15.86 -12.91 -40.90
CA ASP A 121 -16.86 -11.85 -40.61
C ASP A 121 -17.01 -11.51 -39.11
N GLY A 122 -16.11 -12.02 -38.24
CA GLY A 122 -16.22 -11.88 -36.79
C GLY A 122 -15.69 -10.55 -36.26
N TRP A 123 -16.56 -9.71 -35.71
CA TRP A 123 -16.10 -8.56 -34.92
C TRP A 123 -15.81 -9.01 -33.48
N VAL A 124 -14.60 -8.76 -33.00
CA VAL A 124 -14.22 -8.98 -31.60
C VAL A 124 -13.81 -7.63 -31.01
N SER A 125 -14.60 -7.15 -30.04
CA SER A 125 -14.31 -5.94 -29.29
C SER A 125 -13.76 -6.30 -27.91
N THR A 126 -12.73 -5.57 -27.49
CA THR A 126 -12.13 -5.69 -26.15
C THR A 126 -12.82 -4.70 -25.21
N GLN A 127 -13.37 -5.19 -24.11
CA GLN A 127 -13.81 -4.40 -22.97
C GLN A 127 -12.84 -4.63 -21.80
N TYR A 128 -12.55 -3.57 -21.06
CA TYR A 128 -11.63 -3.60 -19.93
C TYR A 128 -12.33 -3.17 -18.65
N HIS A 129 -11.97 -3.80 -17.54
CA HIS A 129 -12.47 -3.40 -16.25
C HIS A 129 -11.67 -2.22 -15.70
N HIS A 130 -11.89 -1.03 -16.29
CA HIS A 130 -11.12 0.18 -15.99
C HIS A 130 -11.10 0.54 -14.50
N LYS A 131 -12.23 0.40 -13.78
CA LYS A 131 -12.31 0.71 -12.34
C LYS A 131 -11.38 -0.18 -11.51
N LEU A 132 -11.42 -1.49 -11.74
CA LEU A 132 -10.57 -2.46 -11.04
C LEU A 132 -9.10 -2.29 -11.42
N LEU A 133 -8.77 -2.13 -12.70
CA LEU A 133 -7.40 -1.94 -13.17
C LEU A 133 -6.78 -0.63 -12.64
N ASN A 134 -7.57 0.45 -12.55
CA ASN A 134 -7.14 1.72 -11.99
C ASN A 134 -6.73 1.61 -10.50
N GLN A 135 -7.39 0.74 -9.73
CA GLN A 135 -6.99 0.46 -8.34
C GLN A 135 -5.61 -0.18 -8.22
N TYR A 136 -5.18 -0.94 -9.24
CA TYR A 136 -3.86 -1.54 -9.32
C TYR A 136 -2.80 -0.63 -9.98
N LEU A 137 -3.13 0.64 -10.25
CA LEU A 137 -2.29 1.60 -11.00
C LEU A 137 -2.02 1.18 -12.46
N ILE A 138 -2.95 0.45 -13.07
CA ILE A 138 -2.82 -0.05 -14.44
C ILE A 138 -3.76 0.78 -15.30
N PHE A 139 -3.20 1.77 -15.98
CA PHE A 139 -3.95 2.73 -16.79
C PHE A 139 -3.89 2.37 -18.27
N SER A 140 -5.03 2.48 -18.97
CA SER A 140 -5.05 2.38 -20.43
C SER A 140 -4.29 3.55 -21.08
N PRO A 141 -3.81 3.40 -22.33
CA PRO A 141 -3.14 4.49 -23.05
C PRO A 141 -3.99 5.78 -23.15
N GLU A 142 -5.32 5.64 -23.17
CA GLU A 142 -6.29 6.75 -23.21
C GLU A 142 -6.48 7.40 -21.82
N GLU A 143 -6.58 6.60 -20.76
CA GLU A 143 -6.73 7.12 -19.38
C GLU A 143 -5.43 7.70 -18.80
N LYS A 144 -4.28 7.41 -19.40
CA LYS A 144 -3.01 8.04 -19.03
C LYS A 144 -3.04 9.56 -19.24
N GLU A 145 -3.90 10.06 -20.13
CA GLU A 145 -4.09 11.48 -20.37
C GLU A 145 -4.89 12.17 -19.24
N ASN A 146 -5.87 11.47 -18.66
CA ASN A 146 -6.67 11.95 -17.53
C ASN A 146 -6.78 10.88 -16.43
N PRO A 147 -5.71 10.64 -15.66
CA PRO A 147 -5.73 9.63 -14.62
C PRO A 147 -6.72 10.01 -13.51
N PRO A 148 -7.30 9.02 -12.81
CA PRO A 148 -8.16 9.27 -11.66
C PRO A 148 -7.40 10.05 -10.58
N GLN A 149 -7.77 11.33 -10.42
CA GLN A 149 -7.09 12.29 -9.56
C GLN A 149 -7.13 11.88 -8.07
N LEU A 150 -8.18 11.14 -7.67
CA LEU A 150 -8.40 10.70 -6.29
C LEU A 150 -7.30 9.73 -5.80
N LEU A 151 -6.89 8.78 -6.64
CA LEU A 151 -5.83 7.83 -6.29
C LEU A 151 -4.47 8.54 -6.09
N PHE A 152 -4.15 9.48 -6.98
CA PHE A 152 -2.93 10.28 -6.87
C PHE A 152 -2.96 11.21 -5.65
N LEU A 153 -4.12 11.82 -5.36
CA LEU A 153 -4.33 12.63 -4.16
C LEU A 153 -4.11 11.80 -2.88
N TYR A 154 -4.67 10.58 -2.84
CA TYR A 154 -4.48 9.63 -1.75
C TYR A 154 -2.99 9.30 -1.54
N LEU A 155 -2.28 8.96 -2.62
CA LEU A 155 -0.85 8.62 -2.56
C LEU A 155 -0.02 9.84 -2.12
N GLY A 156 -0.35 11.02 -2.65
CA GLY A 156 0.24 12.29 -2.24
C GLY A 156 0.03 12.56 -0.75
N PHE A 157 -1.19 12.41 -0.25
CA PHE A 157 -1.49 12.59 1.17
C PHE A 157 -0.68 11.62 2.05
N LEU A 158 -0.63 10.34 1.69
CA LEU A 158 0.14 9.33 2.44
C LEU A 158 1.63 9.68 2.49
N THR A 159 2.22 10.16 1.39
CA THR A 159 3.64 10.56 1.36
C THR A 159 3.90 11.79 2.25
N VAL A 160 3.01 12.78 2.24
CA VAL A 160 3.11 13.98 3.10
C VAL A 160 3.00 13.60 4.57
N VAL A 161 2.06 12.72 4.94
CA VAL A 161 1.92 12.21 6.30
C VAL A 161 3.19 11.48 6.74
N CYS A 162 3.69 10.53 5.94
CA CYS A 162 4.94 9.83 6.25
C CYS A 162 6.12 10.78 6.44
N LEU A 163 6.25 11.78 5.56
CA LEU A 163 7.32 12.79 5.66
C LEU A 163 7.17 13.64 6.94
N SER A 164 5.94 14.05 7.28
CA SER A 164 5.68 14.83 8.49
C SER A 164 6.04 14.07 9.76
N LEU A 165 5.75 12.77 9.82
CA LEU A 165 6.08 11.91 10.95
C LEU A 165 7.59 11.65 11.04
N ALA A 166 8.26 11.49 9.90
CA ALA A 166 9.72 11.42 9.87
C ALA A 166 10.38 12.70 10.40
N MET A 167 9.88 13.87 9.99
CA MET A 167 10.34 15.17 10.48
C MET A 167 10.06 15.36 11.98
N MET A 168 8.91 14.86 12.46
CA MET A 168 8.56 14.89 13.88
C MET A 168 9.57 14.09 14.71
N ILE A 169 9.93 12.89 14.28
CA ILE A 169 10.95 12.06 14.92
C ILE A 169 12.31 12.76 14.88
N HIS A 170 12.70 13.31 13.72
CA HIS A 170 13.96 14.06 13.58
C HIS A 170 14.04 15.23 14.57
N SER A 171 12.96 16.01 14.69
CA SER A 171 12.87 17.13 15.63
C SER A 171 13.02 16.68 17.09
N ALA A 172 12.34 15.59 17.49
CA ALA A 172 12.45 15.05 18.85
C ALA A 172 13.88 14.59 19.18
N PHE A 173 14.57 13.95 18.23
CA PHE A 173 15.97 13.58 18.39
C PHE A 173 16.91 14.79 18.38
N ALA A 174 16.65 15.82 17.57
CA ALA A 174 17.45 17.04 17.53
C ALA A 174 17.45 17.76 18.89
N VAL A 175 16.26 17.96 19.46
CA VAL A 175 16.09 18.56 20.80
C VAL A 175 16.80 17.71 21.87
N THR A 176 16.68 16.39 21.80
CA THR A 176 17.34 15.52 22.77
C THR A 176 18.86 15.51 22.64
N MET A 177 19.37 15.56 21.40
CA MET A 177 20.80 15.54 21.11
C MET A 177 21.50 16.77 21.70
N GLU A 178 20.87 17.94 21.64
CA GLU A 178 21.42 19.19 22.20
C GLU A 178 21.79 19.05 23.68
N SER A 179 20.93 18.39 24.47
CA SER A 179 21.19 18.08 25.89
C SER A 179 22.31 17.06 26.14
N ARG A 180 22.70 16.28 25.12
CA ARG A 180 23.69 15.20 25.20
C ARG A 180 25.03 15.56 24.56
N LEU A 181 25.09 16.62 23.76
CA LEU A 181 26.30 17.04 23.05
C LEU A 181 27.53 17.14 23.97
N GLN A 182 27.37 17.70 25.17
CA GLN A 182 28.46 17.86 26.13
C GLN A 182 28.97 16.50 26.65
N GLN A 183 28.07 15.55 26.94
CA GLN A 183 28.44 14.21 27.42
C GLN A 183 29.15 13.40 26.33
N LEU A 184 28.64 13.48 25.09
CA LEU A 184 29.27 12.87 23.92
C LEU A 184 30.66 13.49 23.64
N GLY A 185 30.81 14.81 23.85
CA GLY A 185 32.07 15.53 23.72
C GLY A 185 33.14 15.05 24.71
N ILE A 186 32.75 14.77 25.96
CA ILE A 186 33.65 14.21 26.98
C ILE A 186 34.07 12.77 26.61
N MET A 187 33.15 11.94 26.12
CA MET A 187 33.51 10.59 25.66
C MET A 187 34.52 10.64 24.51
N LYS A 188 34.33 11.58 23.58
CA LYS A 188 35.25 11.80 22.46
C LYS A 188 36.63 12.27 22.93
N SER A 189 36.72 13.12 23.96
CA SER A 189 38.01 13.60 24.49
C SER A 189 38.81 12.52 25.24
N VAL A 190 38.12 11.52 25.81
CA VAL A 190 38.75 10.35 26.46
C VAL A 190 39.23 9.29 25.45
N GLY A 191 38.96 9.50 24.15
CA GLY A 191 39.45 8.63 23.07
C GLY A 191 38.42 7.62 22.55
N ALA A 192 37.12 7.81 22.83
CA ALA A 192 36.08 6.97 22.25
C ALA A 192 36.02 7.13 20.72
N ALA A 193 35.97 6.01 19.99
CA ALA A 193 35.85 6.04 18.55
C ALA A 193 34.45 6.53 18.12
N PRO A 194 34.31 7.30 17.03
CA PRO A 194 33.01 7.81 16.57
C PRO A 194 32.01 6.69 16.24
N ALA A 195 32.51 5.53 15.80
CA ALA A 195 31.69 4.35 15.56
C ALA A 195 31.06 3.81 16.86
N GLN A 196 31.81 3.79 17.98
CA GLN A 196 31.30 3.34 19.28
C GLN A 196 30.19 4.25 19.80
N ILE A 197 30.33 5.57 19.61
CA ILE A 197 29.32 6.56 20.00
C ILE A 197 28.02 6.34 19.21
N LYS A 198 28.11 6.11 17.89
CA LYS A 198 26.93 5.85 17.05
C LYS A 198 26.19 4.59 17.47
N THR A 199 26.91 3.49 17.75
CA THR A 199 26.27 2.23 18.18
C THR A 199 25.56 2.38 19.52
N VAL A 200 26.13 3.13 20.46
CA VAL A 200 25.50 3.40 21.76
C VAL A 200 24.21 4.22 21.60
N LEU A 201 24.27 5.30 20.82
CA LEU A 201 23.09 6.11 20.50
C LEU A 201 21.98 5.30 19.84
N LEU A 202 22.34 4.38 18.92
CA LEU A 202 21.38 3.51 18.26
C LEU A 202 20.72 2.53 19.25
N GLN A 203 21.51 1.91 20.13
CA GLN A 203 20.97 1.01 21.17
C GLN A 203 20.03 1.73 22.13
N GLU A 204 20.36 2.97 22.49
CA GLU A 204 19.50 3.78 23.35
C GLU A 204 18.20 4.19 22.65
N ALA A 205 18.29 4.65 21.39
CA ALA A 205 17.13 4.95 20.57
C ALA A 205 16.22 3.72 20.40
N MET A 206 16.79 2.54 20.13
CA MET A 206 16.03 1.30 20.06
C MET A 206 15.33 0.98 21.38
N ALA A 207 16.03 1.09 22.52
CA ALA A 207 15.43 0.81 23.83
C ALA A 207 14.28 1.78 24.17
N LEU A 208 14.40 3.05 23.79
CA LEU A 208 13.38 4.08 24.02
C LEU A 208 12.17 3.93 23.10
N CYS A 209 12.39 3.59 21.82
CA CYS A 209 11.33 3.53 20.82
C CYS A 209 10.61 2.17 20.77
N LEU A 210 11.24 1.07 21.23
CA LEU A 210 10.67 -0.28 21.12
C LEU A 210 9.29 -0.39 21.78
N PHE A 211 9.17 0.01 23.06
CA PHE A 211 7.90 -0.08 23.78
C PHE A 211 6.81 0.84 23.20
N PRO A 212 7.09 2.13 22.89
CA PRO A 212 6.16 2.99 22.19
C PRO A 212 5.65 2.43 20.87
N ILE A 213 6.52 1.88 20.03
CA ILE A 213 6.14 1.33 18.72
C ILE A 213 5.25 0.11 18.89
N LEU A 214 5.64 -0.81 19.79
CA LEU A 214 4.86 -2.00 20.09
C LEU A 214 3.48 -1.67 20.68
N ALA A 215 3.34 -0.56 21.41
CA ALA A 215 2.06 -0.09 21.91
C ALA A 215 1.26 0.68 20.84
N GLY A 216 1.92 1.50 20.03
CA GLY A 216 1.28 2.37 19.05
C GLY A 216 0.61 1.60 17.92
N ILE A 217 1.22 0.52 17.41
CA ILE A 217 0.65 -0.30 16.34
C ILE A 217 -0.73 -0.90 16.72
N PRO A 218 -0.88 -1.67 17.83
CA PRO A 218 -2.18 -2.23 18.19
C PRO A 218 -3.20 -1.15 18.58
N LEU A 219 -2.76 -0.03 19.16
CA LEU A 219 -3.64 1.11 19.40
C LEU A 219 -4.16 1.72 18.09
N GLY A 220 -3.31 1.84 17.07
CA GLY A 220 -3.68 2.32 15.75
C GLY A 220 -4.67 1.37 15.07
N ALA A 221 -4.35 0.07 15.03
CA ALA A 221 -5.25 -0.95 14.50
C ALA A 221 -6.60 -1.00 15.26
N GLY A 222 -6.59 -0.88 16.59
CA GLY A 222 -7.80 -0.82 17.42
C GLY A 222 -8.65 0.41 17.12
N SER A 223 -8.02 1.58 16.93
CA SER A 223 -8.73 2.81 16.55
C SER A 223 -9.37 2.70 15.16
N CYS A 224 -8.69 2.04 14.23
CA CYS A 224 -9.17 1.79 12.88
C CYS A 224 -10.42 0.89 12.90
N TYR A 225 -10.35 -0.22 13.63
CA TYR A 225 -11.49 -1.11 13.84
C TYR A 225 -12.68 -0.40 14.50
N TRP A 226 -12.41 0.41 15.53
CA TRP A 226 -13.44 1.20 16.21
C TRP A 226 -14.11 2.20 15.25
N PHE A 227 -13.31 2.89 14.43
CA PHE A 227 -13.80 3.82 13.42
C PHE A 227 -14.70 3.13 12.39
N MET A 228 -14.30 1.97 11.87
CA MET A 228 -15.09 1.18 10.91
C MET A 228 -16.41 0.71 11.51
N ARG A 229 -16.39 0.22 12.75
CA ARG A 229 -17.61 -0.19 13.45
C ARG A 229 -18.57 0.98 13.64
N MET A 230 -18.06 2.17 13.94
CA MET A 230 -18.87 3.37 14.08
C MET A 230 -19.46 3.79 12.72
N ALA A 231 -18.66 3.79 11.65
CA ALA A 231 -19.12 4.08 10.30
C ALA A 231 -20.23 3.12 9.86
N GLY A 232 -20.06 1.81 10.09
CA GLY A 232 -21.06 0.80 9.79
C GLY A 232 -22.32 0.86 10.67
N SER A 233 -22.28 1.51 11.83
CA SER A 233 -23.48 1.75 12.66
C SER A 233 -24.32 2.95 12.21
N LEU A 234 -23.77 3.78 11.32
CA LEU A 234 -24.41 4.98 10.78
C LEU A 234 -25.03 4.77 9.38
N ALA A 235 -24.69 3.66 8.72
CA ALA A 235 -25.23 3.23 7.43
C ALA A 235 -26.38 2.24 7.62
#